data_AF-A0A833ANE9-F1
#
_entry.id   AF-A0A833ANE9-F1
#
_cell.length_a   1.000
_cell.length_b   1.000
_cell.length_c   1.000
_cell.angle_alpha   90.00
_cell.angle_beta   90.00
_cell.angle_gamma   90.00
#
_symmetry.space_group_name_H-M   'P 1'
#
loop_
_entity.id
_entity.type
_entity.pdbx_description
1 polymer ?
#
loop_
_entity_poly.entity_id
_entity_poly.type
_entity_poly.pdbx_seq_one_letter_code
_entity_poly.pdbx_strand_id
1 'polypeptide(L)'
;DGQKMSKSYENTIEMFLDKKPLKKKVMGIVTDSKALEEPKDPDKSTIVDLYKLFATKDELQAMRDNFLAGGYGYGHAKKELLEKIWTHFEEARNRRKELSDNLDYVRDVLRNGAEKAHVRADVVMKRVRDAVGIEKFFV
;
A
#
# COMPACT_ATOMS: atom_id res chain seq x y z
N ASP A 1 10.57 -9.57 2.54
CA ASP A 1 11.64 -10.10 3.43
C ASP A 1 11.10 -10.59 4.77
N GLY A 2 9.79 -10.46 5.05
CA GLY A 2 9.18 -10.88 6.32
C GLY A 2 9.22 -9.80 7.42
N GLN A 3 9.89 -8.66 7.17
CA GLN A 3 9.92 -7.54 8.08
C GLN A 3 8.80 -6.54 7.77
N LYS A 4 8.62 -5.56 8.65
CA LYS A 4 7.75 -4.41 8.39
C LYS A 4 8.18 -3.73 7.08
N MET A 5 7.20 -3.44 6.21
CA MET A 5 7.48 -2.73 4.97
C MET A 5 8.00 -1.32 5.23
N SER A 6 9.10 -0.96 4.57
CA SER A 6 9.69 0.38 4.56
C SER A 6 10.35 0.64 3.20
N LYS A 7 10.20 1.87 2.68
CA LYS A 7 10.93 2.30 1.48
C LYS A 7 12.44 2.21 1.67
N SER A 8 12.94 2.50 2.88
CA SER A 8 14.37 2.45 3.20
C SER A 8 14.95 1.02 3.21
N TYR A 9 14.10 0.00 3.36
CA TYR A 9 14.51 -1.40 3.34
C TYR A 9 14.31 -2.03 1.96
N GLU A 10 13.79 -1.26 1.00
CA GLU A 10 13.48 -1.70 -0.36
C GLU A 10 12.54 -2.93 -0.45
N ASN A 11 11.81 -3.20 0.65
CA ASN A 11 10.93 -4.35 0.82
C ASN A 11 9.45 -4.02 0.57
N THR A 12 9.15 -2.88 -0.06
CA THR A 12 7.79 -2.43 -0.39
C THR A 12 7.24 -3.09 -1.66
N ILE A 13 5.91 -3.22 -1.68
CA ILE A 13 5.10 -3.48 -2.87
C ILE A 13 4.24 -2.23 -3.11
N GLU A 14 4.60 -1.40 -4.09
CA GLU A 14 3.89 -0.16 -4.34
C GLU A 14 2.53 -0.42 -5.02
N MET A 15 1.47 0.18 -4.49
CA MET A 15 0.07 -0.07 -4.89
C MET A 15 -0.26 0.25 -6.36
N PHE A 16 0.49 1.16 -6.98
CA PHE A 16 0.23 1.66 -8.33
C PHE A 16 1.30 1.26 -9.35
N LEU A 17 2.06 0.19 -9.07
CA LEU A 17 2.92 -0.41 -10.09
C LEU A 17 2.10 -0.97 -11.25
N ASP A 18 2.69 -0.93 -12.44
CA ASP A 18 2.19 -1.70 -13.58
C ASP A 18 2.28 -3.22 -13.30
N LYS A 19 1.53 -4.02 -14.06
CA LYS A 19 1.38 -5.45 -13.80
C LYS A 19 2.74 -6.19 -13.79
N LYS A 20 3.66 -5.82 -14.68
CA LYS A 20 4.99 -6.45 -14.80
C LYS A 20 5.89 -6.18 -13.58
N PRO A 21 6.15 -4.93 -13.16
CA PRO A 21 6.92 -4.65 -11.95
C PRO A 21 6.23 -5.16 -10.67
N LEU A 22 4.89 -5.09 -10.57
CA LEU A 22 4.15 -5.68 -9.46
C LEU A 22 4.40 -7.18 -9.36
N LYS A 23 4.27 -7.90 -10.49
CA LYS A 23 4.56 -9.34 -10.56
C LYS A 23 5.98 -9.64 -10.11
N LYS A 24 6.98 -8.85 -10.52
CA LYS A 24 8.37 -9.03 -10.09
C LYS A 24 8.50 -8.93 -8.56
N LYS A 25 7.89 -7.92 -7.94
CA LYS A 25 7.90 -7.73 -6.48
C LYS A 25 7.21 -8.87 -5.73
N VAL A 26 6.00 -9.25 -6.15
CA VAL A 26 5.22 -10.35 -5.53
C VAL A 26 5.94 -11.69 -5.68
N MET A 27 6.50 -11.98 -6.86
CA MET A 27 7.25 -13.22 -7.09
C MET A 27 8.54 -13.28 -6.26
N GLY A 28 9.13 -12.12 -5.95
CA GLY A 28 10.33 -11.98 -5.10
C GLY A 28 10.08 -12.06 -3.59
N ILE A 29 8.85 -12.28 -3.12
CA ILE A 29 8.59 -12.48 -1.69
C ILE A 29 9.42 -13.69 -1.19
N VAL A 30 10.21 -13.46 -0.14
CA VAL A 30 11.07 -14.50 0.47
C VAL A 30 10.20 -15.60 1.06
N THR A 31 10.56 -16.85 0.79
CA THR A 31 9.95 -18.06 1.32
C THR A 31 11.06 -19.04 1.73
N ASP A 32 10.71 -20.10 2.44
CA ASP A 32 11.64 -21.20 2.69
C ASP A 32 11.83 -22.08 1.44
N SER A 33 12.64 -23.14 1.58
CA SER A 33 13.02 -24.06 0.51
C SER A 33 12.23 -25.38 0.48
N LYS A 34 11.05 -25.44 1.11
CA LYS A 34 10.20 -26.65 1.09
C LYS A 34 9.78 -27.02 -0.34
N ALA A 35 9.79 -28.31 -0.65
CA ALA A 35 9.35 -28.83 -1.93
C ALA A 35 7.85 -28.60 -2.15
N LEU A 36 7.39 -28.82 -3.39
CA LEU A 36 5.99 -28.64 -3.77
C LEU A 36 5.05 -29.53 -2.92
N GLU A 37 5.42 -30.81 -2.80
CA GLU A 37 4.66 -31.83 -2.08
C GLU A 37 4.67 -31.64 -0.56
N GLU A 38 5.66 -30.93 -0.01
CA GLU A 38 5.80 -30.73 1.42
C GLU A 38 4.74 -29.76 1.97
N PRO A 39 4.07 -30.11 3.09
CA PRO A 39 3.21 -29.18 3.82
C PRO A 39 3.96 -27.92 4.28
N LYS A 40 3.28 -26.79 4.18
CA LYS A 40 3.78 -25.46 4.50
C LYS A 40 2.99 -24.90 5.67
N ASP A 41 3.67 -24.16 6.54
CA ASP A 41 3.04 -23.54 7.70
C ASP A 41 2.42 -22.19 7.27
N PRO A 42 1.08 -22.07 7.21
CA PRO A 42 0.45 -20.82 6.78
C PRO A 42 0.66 -19.67 7.76
N ASP A 43 0.89 -19.96 9.05
CA ASP A 43 1.06 -18.94 10.09
C ASP A 43 2.45 -18.31 10.09
N LYS A 44 3.41 -18.93 9.39
CA LYS A 44 4.76 -18.39 9.16
C LYS A 44 4.95 -17.80 7.77
N SER A 45 3.89 -17.75 6.96
CA SER A 45 3.97 -17.34 5.56
C SER A 45 3.62 -15.87 5.38
N THR A 46 4.61 -15.07 4.99
CA THR A 46 4.38 -13.67 4.58
C THR A 46 3.38 -13.56 3.42
N ILE A 47 3.29 -14.58 2.56
CA ILE A 47 2.31 -14.58 1.46
C ILE A 47 0.89 -14.63 2.01
N VAL A 48 0.63 -15.50 3.00
CA VAL A 48 -0.69 -15.61 3.66
C VAL A 48 -1.00 -14.33 4.44
N ASP A 49 -0.01 -13.75 5.11
CA ASP A 49 -0.16 -12.47 5.81
C ASP A 49 -0.51 -11.30 4.90
N LEU A 50 -0.05 -11.30 3.65
CA LEU A 50 -0.44 -10.30 2.66
C LEU A 50 -1.78 -10.64 2.03
N TYR A 51 -2.03 -11.92 1.75
CA TYR A 51 -3.25 -12.40 1.11
C TYR A 51 -4.49 -12.08 1.95
N LYS A 52 -4.43 -12.24 3.27
CA LYS A 52 -5.53 -11.92 4.20
C LYS A 52 -6.00 -10.46 4.15
N LEU A 53 -5.19 -9.54 3.62
CA LEU A 53 -5.56 -8.13 3.48
C LEU A 53 -6.51 -7.88 2.31
N PHE A 54 -6.58 -8.82 1.36
CA PHE A 54 -7.34 -8.66 0.11
C PHE A 54 -8.36 -9.79 -0.13
N ALA A 55 -8.11 -10.95 0.45
CA ALA A 55 -8.93 -12.14 0.26
C ALA A 55 -10.17 -12.15 1.18
N THR A 56 -11.21 -12.83 0.73
CA THR A 56 -12.34 -13.20 1.60
C THR A 56 -11.92 -14.28 2.61
N LYS A 57 -12.76 -14.52 3.62
CA LYS A 57 -12.50 -15.57 4.62
C LYS A 57 -12.37 -16.95 3.99
N ASP A 58 -13.23 -17.27 3.02
CA ASP A 58 -13.25 -18.58 2.36
C ASP A 58 -12.01 -18.78 1.49
N GLU A 59 -11.61 -17.74 0.74
CA GLU A 59 -10.39 -17.77 -0.07
C GLU A 59 -9.13 -17.89 0.79
N LEU A 60 -9.08 -17.19 1.92
CA LEU A 60 -7.98 -17.30 2.87
C LEU A 60 -7.93 -18.71 3.45
N GLN A 61 -9.07 -19.26 3.86
CA GLN A 61 -9.13 -20.62 4.39
C GLN A 61 -8.70 -21.65 3.36
N ALA A 62 -9.15 -21.54 2.12
CA ALA A 62 -8.75 -22.42 1.03
C ALA A 62 -7.22 -22.38 0.78
N MET A 63 -6.61 -21.20 0.78
CA MET A 63 -5.15 -21.10 0.67
C MET A 63 -4.44 -21.76 1.86
N ARG A 64 -4.95 -21.57 3.09
CA ARG A 64 -4.38 -22.19 4.30
C ARG A 64 -4.47 -23.71 4.23
N ASP A 65 -5.61 -24.25 3.82
CA ASP A 65 -5.83 -25.70 3.68
C ASP A 65 -4.90 -26.29 2.61
N ASN A 66 -4.74 -25.60 1.48
CA ASN A 66 -3.80 -26.00 0.43
C ASN A 66 -2.34 -26.02 0.93
N PHE A 67 -1.93 -25.04 1.74
CA PHE A 67 -0.61 -25.04 2.37
C PHE A 67 -0.41 -26.26 3.26
N LEU A 68 -1.41 -26.62 4.07
CA LEU A 68 -1.34 -27.76 5.00
C LEU A 68 -1.40 -29.11 4.29
N ALA A 69 -2.14 -29.22 3.18
CA ALA A 69 -2.29 -30.46 2.42
C ALA A 69 -1.02 -30.88 1.66
N GLY A 70 -0.15 -29.93 1.29
CA GLY A 70 0.94 -30.19 0.34
C GLY A 70 0.46 -30.18 -1.12
N GLY A 71 1.37 -30.36 -2.07
CA GLY A 71 1.08 -30.22 -3.51
C GLY A 71 0.80 -28.78 -3.97
N TYR A 72 0.73 -27.84 -3.03
CA TYR A 72 0.54 -26.42 -3.27
C TYR A 72 1.82 -25.64 -2.94
N GLY A 73 2.46 -25.12 -3.99
CA GLY A 73 3.73 -24.40 -3.90
C GLY A 73 3.59 -22.90 -3.66
N TYR A 74 4.64 -22.27 -3.13
CA TYR A 74 4.70 -20.81 -2.96
C TYR A 74 4.45 -20.02 -4.24
N GLY A 75 4.83 -20.58 -5.41
CA GLY A 75 4.55 -19.98 -6.70
C GLY A 75 3.07 -19.86 -7.02
N HIS A 76 2.23 -20.81 -6.58
CA HIS A 76 0.78 -20.74 -6.72
C HIS A 76 0.22 -19.65 -5.82
N ALA A 77 0.60 -19.66 -4.54
CA ALA A 77 0.22 -18.65 -3.56
C ALA A 77 0.56 -17.21 -4.01
N LYS A 78 1.77 -17.03 -4.56
CA LYS A 78 2.21 -15.73 -5.10
C LYS A 78 1.40 -15.28 -6.32
N LYS A 79 0.92 -16.20 -7.17
CA LYS A 79 0.06 -15.87 -8.31
C LYS A 79 -1.33 -15.42 -7.83
N GLU A 80 -1.92 -16.13 -6.87
CA GLU A 80 -3.20 -15.75 -6.28
C GLU A 80 -3.12 -14.38 -5.58
N LEU A 81 -2.06 -14.15 -4.79
CA LEU A 81 -1.79 -12.85 -4.18
C LEU A 81 -1.64 -11.74 -5.22
N LEU A 82 -0.91 -11.99 -6.32
CA LEU A 82 -0.75 -11.01 -7.39
C LEU A 82 -2.09 -10.61 -8.00
N GLU A 83 -2.96 -11.57 -8.31
CA GLU A 83 -4.27 -11.26 -8.89
C GLU A 83 -5.16 -10.52 -7.88
N LYS A 84 -5.13 -10.88 -6.59
CA LYS A 84 -5.86 -10.12 -5.56
C LYS A 84 -5.41 -8.67 -5.44
N ILE A 85 -4.10 -8.42 -5.36
CA ILE A 85 -3.57 -7.05 -5.32
C ILE A 85 -3.92 -6.30 -6.60
N TRP A 86 -3.81 -6.97 -7.75
CA TRP A 86 -4.15 -6.38 -9.04
C TRP A 86 -5.61 -5.95 -9.06
N THR A 87 -6.56 -6.86 -8.87
CA THR A 87 -7.99 -6.55 -8.91
C THR A 87 -8.39 -5.51 -7.86
N HIS A 88 -7.89 -5.60 -6.63
CA HIS A 88 -8.26 -4.68 -5.54
C HIS A 88 -7.99 -3.20 -5.88
N PHE A 89 -6.86 -2.90 -6.50
CA PHE A 89 -6.47 -1.53 -6.85
C PHE A 89 -6.85 -1.12 -8.28
N GLU A 90 -7.67 -1.88 -9.01
CA GLU A 90 -8.01 -1.58 -10.40
C GLU A 90 -8.69 -0.22 -10.56
N GLU A 91 -9.76 0.02 -9.80
CA GLU A 91 -10.47 1.31 -9.81
C GLU A 91 -9.54 2.47 -9.45
N ALA A 92 -8.75 2.31 -8.38
CA ALA A 92 -7.80 3.32 -7.93
C ALA A 92 -6.69 3.60 -8.95
N ARG A 93 -6.21 2.58 -9.68
CA ARG A 93 -5.24 2.75 -10.78
C ARG A 93 -5.85 3.51 -11.95
N ASN A 94 -7.08 3.20 -12.34
CA ASN A 94 -7.80 3.93 -13.39
C ASN A 94 -7.98 5.40 -12.99
N ARG A 95 -8.44 5.66 -11.76
CA ARG A 95 -8.60 7.01 -11.23
C ARG A 95 -7.28 7.77 -11.17
N ARG A 96 -6.19 7.11 -10.76
CA ARG A 96 -4.86 7.72 -10.76
C ARG A 96 -4.42 8.11 -12.17
N LYS A 97 -4.71 7.28 -13.18
CA LYS A 97 -4.39 7.57 -14.58
C LYS A 97 -5.15 8.81 -15.08
N GLU A 98 -6.46 8.88 -14.82
CA GLU A 98 -7.26 10.07 -15.13
C GLU A 98 -6.68 11.34 -14.48
N LEU A 99 -6.26 11.24 -13.21
CA LEU A 99 -5.67 12.37 -12.48
C LEU A 99 -4.29 12.75 -13.01
N SER A 100 -3.48 11.78 -13.45
CA SER A 100 -2.18 12.09 -14.06
C SER A 100 -2.33 12.76 -15.44
N ASP A 101 -3.42 12.48 -16.14
CA ASP A 101 -3.74 13.10 -17.44
C ASP A 101 -4.36 14.50 -17.26
N ASN A 102 -4.81 14.85 -16.04
CA ASN A 102 -5.37 16.16 -15.70
C ASN A 102 -4.71 16.77 -14.45
N LEU A 103 -3.45 17.18 -14.59
CA LEU A 103 -2.67 17.77 -13.49
C LEU A 103 -3.22 19.12 -12.99
N ASP A 104 -3.96 19.86 -13.82
CA ASP A 104 -4.52 21.16 -13.41
C ASP A 104 -5.63 20.96 -12.37
N TYR A 105 -6.50 19.96 -12.56
CA TYR A 105 -7.45 19.57 -11.51
C TYR A 105 -6.74 19.19 -10.20
N VAL A 106 -5.64 18.44 -10.28
CA VAL A 106 -4.86 18.06 -9.07
C VAL A 106 -4.30 19.30 -8.36
N ARG A 107 -3.75 20.26 -9.11
CA ARG A 107 -3.24 21.53 -8.56
C ARG A 107 -4.36 22.36 -7.93
N ASP A 108 -5.52 22.40 -8.55
CA ASP A 108 -6.69 23.13 -8.03
C ASP A 108 -7.16 22.53 -6.71
N VAL A 109 -7.24 21.20 -6.60
CA VAL A 109 -7.57 20.51 -5.35
C VAL A 109 -6.56 20.86 -4.26
N LEU A 110 -5.25 20.84 -4.56
CA LEU A 110 -4.20 21.20 -3.61
C LEU A 110 -4.29 22.68 -3.18
N ARG A 111 -4.53 23.60 -4.13
CA ARG A 111 -4.70 25.04 -3.84
C ARG A 111 -5.89 25.29 -2.92
N ASN A 112 -7.04 24.70 -3.24
CA ASN A 112 -8.25 24.80 -2.41
C ASN A 112 -8.03 24.22 -0.99
N GLY A 113 -7.26 23.13 -0.88
CA GLY A 113 -6.84 22.57 0.40
C GLY A 113 -5.94 23.52 1.20
N ALA A 114 -4.98 24.14 0.52
CA ALA A 114 -4.08 25.13 1.12
C ALA A 114 -4.83 26.36 1.60
N GLU A 115 -5.76 26.91 0.83
CA GLU A 115 -6.59 28.06 1.23
C GLU A 115 -7.36 27.77 2.53
N LYS A 116 -8.00 26.60 2.63
CA LYS A 116 -8.71 26.18 3.85
C LYS A 116 -7.77 26.01 5.04
N ALA A 117 -6.56 25.48 4.80
CA ALA A 117 -5.54 25.33 5.84
C ALA A 117 -5.02 26.70 6.31
N HIS A 118 -4.81 27.64 5.38
CA HIS A 118 -4.34 28.99 5.66
C HIS A 118 -5.28 29.75 6.59
N VAL A 119 -6.60 29.70 6.38
CA VAL A 119 -7.57 30.35 7.26
C VAL A 119 -7.41 29.90 8.72
N ARG A 120 -7.14 28.61 8.96
CA ARG A 120 -6.90 28.09 10.32
C ARG A 120 -5.51 28.48 10.83
N ALA A 121 -4.50 28.39 9.97
CA ALA A 121 -3.13 28.74 10.31
C ALA A 121 -2.99 30.22 10.71
N ASP A 122 -3.70 31.13 10.03
CA ASP A 122 -3.64 32.57 10.30
C ASP A 122 -4.16 32.92 11.69
N VAL A 123 -5.23 32.27 12.15
CA VAL A 123 -5.76 32.45 13.51
C VAL A 123 -4.72 32.01 14.55
N VAL A 124 -4.05 30.88 14.33
CA VAL A 124 -3.00 30.38 15.23
C VAL A 124 -1.77 31.30 15.19
N MET A 125 -1.33 31.68 13.99
CA MET A 125 -0.15 32.51 13.79
C MET A 125 -0.33 33.92 14.32
N LYS A 126 -1.56 34.45 14.34
CA LYS A 126 -1.85 35.70 15.04
C LYS A 126 -1.51 35.57 16.52
N ARG A 127 -2.10 34.59 17.21
CA ARG A 127 -1.84 34.34 18.65
C ARG A 127 -0.35 34.12 18.94
N VAL A 128 0.36 33.41 18.05
CA VAL A 128 1.81 33.20 18.16
C VAL A 128 2.54 34.53 18.07
N ARG A 129 2.28 35.34 17.03
CA ARG A 129 2.92 36.64 16.83
C ARG A 129 2.67 37.60 17.98
N ASP A 130 1.45 37.63 18.52
CA ASP A 130 1.08 38.43 19.69
C ASP A 130 1.90 37.99 20.92
N ALA A 131 2.01 36.67 21.15
CA ALA A 131 2.73 36.11 22.30
C ALA A 131 4.25 36.33 22.23
N VAL A 132 4.84 36.38 21.03
CA VAL A 132 6.29 36.55 20.84
C VAL A 132 6.69 37.99 20.47
N GLY A 133 5.73 38.93 20.48
CA GLY A 133 5.99 40.36 20.29
C GLY A 133 6.33 40.77 18.85
N ILE A 134 5.90 40.01 17.84
CA ILE A 134 6.10 40.33 16.40
C ILE A 134 4.84 40.97 15.79
N GLU A 135 3.93 41.51 16.60
CA GLU A 135 2.83 42.32 16.09
C GLU A 135 3.37 43.68 15.62
N LYS A 136 3.01 44.10 14.40
CA LYS A 136 3.44 45.39 13.87
C LYS A 136 2.79 46.51 14.68
N PHE A 137 3.55 47.13 15.59
CA PHE A 137 3.28 48.50 16.02
C PHE A 137 3.57 49.43 14.84
N PHE A 138 2.57 49.68 14.00
CA PHE A 138 2.60 50.88 13.17
C PHE A 138 2.24 52.06 14.08
N VAL A 139 3.27 52.81 14.48
CA VAL A 139 3.15 54.18 15.00
C VAL A 139 3.04 55.13 13.81
#